data_AF-A0A526YZS7-F1
#
_entry.id   AF-A0A526YZS7-F1
#
_cell.length_a   1.000
_cell.length_b   1.000
_cell.length_c   1.000
_cell.angle_alpha   90.00
_cell.angle_beta   90.00
_cell.angle_gamma   90.00
#
_symmetry.space_group_name_H-M   'P 1'
#
loop_
_entity.id
_entity.type
_entity.pdbx_description
1 polymer ?
#
loop_
_entity_poly.entity_id
_entity_poly.type
_entity_poly.pdbx_seq_one_letter_code
_entity_poly.pdbx_strand_id
1 'polypeptide(L)'
;SADPGASEIAELLRRARRWLREGTGDAERQKQIRSLADTIQRLQRVGPWASANPRIAQEEIAEHLKRIRNDYCKGTLRDTVNCFVPQPAGPRCAHIRVPEPLGLHAHPGSIDDALAELHRRMQETISTTVAELEAAGSFIFYPNPFYHR
;
A
#
# COMPACT_ATOMS: atom_id res chain seq x y z
N SER A 1 20.08 2.24 5.94
CA SER A 1 20.32 3.24 7.00
C SER A 1 19.02 3.53 7.72
N ALA A 2 19.04 3.60 9.05
CA ALA A 2 17.90 4.11 9.80
C ALA A 2 17.77 5.62 9.51
N ASP A 3 16.58 6.06 9.09
CA ASP A 3 16.26 7.47 8.90
C ASP A 3 16.33 8.18 10.28
N PRO A 4 17.25 9.14 10.49
CA PRO A 4 17.42 9.80 11.78
C PRO A 4 16.12 10.46 12.28
N GLY A 5 15.25 10.95 11.38
CA GLY A 5 13.97 11.53 11.75
C GLY A 5 12.97 10.51 12.31
N ALA A 6 13.06 9.23 11.89
CA ALA A 6 12.17 8.18 12.40
C ALA A 6 12.44 7.86 13.88
N SER A 7 13.70 7.94 14.31
CA SER A 7 14.12 7.73 15.70
C SER A 7 13.58 8.83 16.62
N GLU A 8 13.67 10.09 16.19
CA GLU A 8 13.17 11.24 16.94
C GLU A 8 11.65 11.21 17.11
N ILE A 9 10.90 10.87 16.05
CA ILE A 9 9.44 10.75 16.12
C ILE A 9 9.03 9.60 17.05
N ALA A 10 9.73 8.46 17.01
CA ALA A 10 9.45 7.34 17.90
C ALA A 10 9.64 7.74 19.38
N GLU A 11 10.70 8.49 19.68
CA GLU A 11 10.96 8.99 21.02
C GLU A 11 9.93 10.03 21.47
N LEU A 12 9.51 10.94 20.58
CA LEU A 12 8.45 11.90 20.83
C LEU A 12 7.13 11.21 21.18
N LEU A 13 6.71 10.21 20.39
CA LEU A 13 5.50 9.43 20.65
C LEU A 13 5.59 8.67 21.98
N ARG A 14 6.77 8.12 22.31
CA ARG A 14 7.00 7.42 23.57
C ARG A 14 6.79 8.37 24.76
N ARG A 15 7.34 9.57 24.70
CA ARG A 15 7.18 10.61 25.74
C ARG A 15 5.74 11.08 25.86
N ALA A 16 5.09 11.38 24.73
CA ALA A 16 3.69 11.81 24.72
C ALA A 16 2.76 10.77 25.36
N ARG A 17 2.90 9.48 24.99
CA ARG A 17 2.10 8.39 25.58
C ARG A 17 2.37 8.19 27.06
N ARG A 18 3.63 8.33 27.50
CA ARG A 18 3.98 8.24 28.92
C ARG A 18 3.27 9.35 29.71
N TRP A 19 3.39 10.59 29.25
CA TRP A 19 2.76 11.75 29.87
C TRP A 19 1.22 11.62 29.92
N LEU A 20 0.60 11.12 28.84
CA LEU A 20 -0.85 10.86 28.80
C LEU A 20 -1.31 9.80 29.82
N ARG A 21 -0.46 8.84 30.20
CA ARG A 21 -0.77 7.84 31.23
C ARG A 21 -0.61 8.39 32.64
N GLU A 22 0.33 9.31 32.83
CA GLU A 22 0.58 9.95 34.13
C GLU A 22 -0.60 10.86 34.52
N GLY A 23 -1.36 11.38 33.55
CA GLY A 23 -2.61 12.11 33.80
C GLY A 23 -2.43 13.45 34.52
N THR A 24 -1.21 13.97 34.53
CA THR A 24 -0.78 15.13 35.34
C THR A 24 -1.13 16.50 34.73
N GLY A 25 -1.84 16.54 33.61
CA GLY A 25 -2.19 17.78 32.90
C GLY A 25 -3.68 18.07 32.82
N ASP A 26 -4.02 19.30 32.40
CA ASP A 26 -5.38 19.72 32.05
C ASP A 26 -6.04 18.80 31.00
N ALA A 27 -7.34 18.56 31.13
CA ALA A 27 -8.10 17.63 30.29
C ALA A 27 -8.08 18.03 28.81
N GLU A 28 -8.18 19.32 28.50
CA GLU A 28 -8.13 19.80 27.11
C GLU A 28 -6.71 19.63 26.53
N ARG A 29 -5.68 19.93 27.33
CA ARG A 29 -4.29 19.67 26.94
C ARG A 29 -4.02 18.19 26.68
N GLN A 30 -4.57 17.29 27.51
CA GLN A 30 -4.49 15.85 27.30
C GLN A 30 -5.17 15.41 26.00
N LYS A 31 -6.36 15.95 25.71
CA LYS A 31 -7.09 15.68 24.46
C LYS A 31 -6.30 16.14 23.23
N GLN A 32 -5.70 17.33 23.29
CA GLN A 32 -4.85 17.86 22.21
C GLN A 32 -3.63 16.98 21.97
N ILE A 33 -2.90 16.62 23.03
CA ILE A 33 -1.70 15.77 22.92
C ILE A 33 -2.05 14.39 22.38
N ARG A 34 -3.18 13.81 22.81
CA ARG A 34 -3.67 12.54 22.28
C ARG A 34 -3.97 12.64 20.78
N SER A 35 -4.68 13.68 20.37
CA SER A 35 -5.01 13.92 18.95
C SER A 35 -3.75 14.07 18.09
N LEU A 36 -2.75 14.82 18.57
CA LEU A 36 -1.47 15.00 17.86
C LEU A 36 -0.68 13.69 17.78
N ALA A 37 -0.59 12.94 18.88
CA ALA A 37 0.10 11.65 18.90
C ALA A 37 -0.55 10.63 17.95
N ASP A 38 -1.89 10.56 17.95
CA ASP A 38 -2.65 9.71 17.02
C ASP A 38 -2.45 10.13 15.56
N THR A 39 -2.40 11.45 15.29
CA THR A 39 -2.15 12.00 13.95
C THR A 39 -0.75 11.66 13.44
N ILE A 40 0.28 11.88 14.26
CA ILE A 40 1.67 11.52 13.92
C ILE A 40 1.77 10.02 13.64
N GLN A 41 1.17 9.18 14.49
CA GLN A 41 1.21 7.73 14.30
C GLN A 41 0.51 7.30 13.00
N ARG A 42 -0.62 7.93 12.65
CA ARG A 42 -1.31 7.67 11.37
C ARG A 42 -0.43 8.03 10.18
N LEU A 43 0.21 9.21 10.21
CA LEU A 43 1.13 9.65 9.15
C LEU A 43 2.32 8.69 8.99
N GLN A 44 2.89 8.21 10.10
CA GLN A 44 3.98 7.22 10.06
C GLN A 44 3.58 5.89 9.41
N ARG A 45 2.31 5.47 9.54
CA ARG A 45 1.84 4.21 8.92
C ARG A 45 1.75 4.31 7.40
N VAL A 46 1.35 5.46 6.88
CA VAL A 46 1.30 5.68 5.42
C VAL A 46 2.70 5.94 4.90
N GLY A 47 3.54 6.70 5.61
CA GLY A 47 4.95 6.94 5.26
C GLY A 47 5.18 7.85 4.04
N PRO A 48 6.43 8.23 3.76
CA PRO A 48 6.77 9.24 2.74
C PRO A 48 6.41 8.85 1.30
N TRP A 49 6.28 7.55 1.01
CA TRP A 49 5.92 7.07 -0.33
C TRP A 49 4.50 7.49 -0.74
N ALA A 50 3.61 7.74 0.23
CA ALA A 50 2.26 8.22 -0.03
C ALA A 50 2.23 9.58 -0.75
N SER A 51 3.27 10.38 -0.56
CA SER A 51 3.44 11.69 -1.21
C SER A 51 4.44 11.65 -2.37
N ALA A 52 4.95 10.48 -2.78
CA ALA A 52 6.00 10.40 -3.78
C ALA A 52 5.51 10.66 -5.22
N ASN A 53 4.24 10.33 -5.51
CA ASN A 53 3.69 10.34 -6.87
C ASN A 53 2.48 11.28 -7.03
N PRO A 54 2.35 12.01 -8.16
CA PRO A 54 1.22 12.91 -8.43
C PRO A 54 -0.13 12.24 -8.58
N ARG A 55 -0.11 10.96 -8.94
CA ARG A 55 -1.30 10.15 -9.16
C ARG A 55 -1.16 8.89 -8.32
N ILE A 56 -2.30 8.40 -7.85
CA ILE A 56 -2.39 7.11 -7.17
C ILE A 56 -3.26 6.16 -7.99
N ALA A 57 -2.80 4.91 -8.07
CA ALA A 57 -3.59 3.80 -8.59
C ALA A 57 -4.55 3.26 -7.52
N GLN A 58 -5.53 2.46 -7.94
CA GLN A 58 -6.46 1.80 -7.02
C GLN A 58 -5.74 0.89 -6.01
N GLU A 59 -4.66 0.24 -6.42
CA GLU A 59 -3.82 -0.61 -5.59
C GLU A 59 -3.14 0.20 -4.49
N GLU A 60 -2.62 1.38 -4.81
CA GLU A 60 -2.00 2.29 -3.84
C GLU A 60 -3.03 2.81 -2.84
N ILE A 61 -4.25 3.16 -3.30
CA ILE A 61 -5.37 3.48 -2.41
C ILE A 61 -5.67 2.32 -1.47
N ALA A 62 -5.77 1.10 -2.01
CA ALA A 62 -6.04 -0.09 -1.21
C ALA A 62 -4.92 -0.32 -0.17
N GLU A 63 -3.67 -0.11 -0.53
CA GLU A 63 -2.52 -0.21 0.38
C GLU A 63 -2.51 0.89 1.45
N HIS A 64 -2.83 2.13 1.10
CA HIS A 64 -3.01 3.23 2.06
C HIS A 64 -4.12 2.89 3.06
N LEU A 65 -5.27 2.46 2.57
CA LEU A 65 -6.42 2.08 3.39
C LEU A 65 -6.07 0.90 4.30
N LYS A 66 -5.36 -0.13 3.82
CA LYS A 66 -4.90 -1.25 4.66
C LYS A 66 -4.06 -0.77 5.85
N ARG A 67 -3.17 0.20 5.63
CA ARG A 67 -2.26 0.74 6.67
C ARG A 67 -2.98 1.61 7.71
N ILE A 68 -3.98 2.39 7.30
CA ILE A 68 -4.71 3.29 8.22
C ILE A 68 -6.00 2.70 8.78
N ARG A 69 -6.50 1.57 8.24
CA ARG A 69 -7.80 0.98 8.62
C ARG A 69 -7.96 0.87 10.14
N ASN A 70 -6.94 0.38 10.83
CA ASN A 70 -6.98 0.18 12.29
C ASN A 70 -7.24 1.49 13.07
N ASP A 71 -6.95 2.66 12.50
CA ASP A 71 -7.24 3.95 13.15
C ASP A 71 -8.71 4.36 13.08
N TYR A 72 -9.49 3.72 12.19
CA TYR A 72 -10.90 4.02 11.92
C TYR A 72 -11.84 2.90 12.36
N CYS A 73 -11.35 1.68 12.56
CA CYS A 73 -12.10 0.60 13.19
C CYS A 73 -12.20 0.82 14.72
N LYS A 74 -13.17 1.63 15.16
CA LYS A 74 -13.39 1.98 16.58
C LYS A 74 -14.87 1.93 16.95
N GLY A 75 -15.17 1.50 18.18
CA GLY A 75 -16.49 1.64 18.80
C GLY A 75 -17.22 0.33 19.05
N THR A 76 -16.90 -0.75 18.32
CA THR A 76 -17.52 -2.07 18.52
C THR A 76 -16.51 -3.22 18.61
N LEU A 77 -16.93 -4.35 19.17
CA LEU A 77 -16.14 -5.60 19.13
C LEU A 77 -15.91 -6.07 17.70
N ARG A 78 -16.89 -5.86 16.81
CA ARG A 78 -16.76 -6.13 15.38
C ARG A 78 -15.63 -5.30 14.76
N ASP A 79 -15.54 -4.03 15.13
CA ASP A 79 -14.44 -3.16 14.67
C ASP A 79 -13.09 -3.65 15.18
N THR A 80 -13.04 -4.13 16.43
CA THR A 80 -11.83 -4.71 17.00
C THR A 80 -11.38 -5.95 16.20
N VAL A 81 -12.30 -6.86 15.86
CA VAL A 81 -12.00 -8.02 15.01
C VAL A 81 -11.59 -7.59 13.61
N ASN A 82 -12.27 -6.57 13.06
CA ASN A 82 -11.91 -5.96 11.79
C ASN A 82 -10.55 -5.26 11.83
N CYS A 83 -9.87 -5.07 12.97
CA CYS A 83 -8.45 -4.66 12.98
C CYS A 83 -7.51 -5.84 12.63
N PHE A 84 -7.91 -7.07 12.95
CA PHE A 84 -7.09 -8.27 12.76
C PHE A 84 -7.41 -9.03 11.48
N VAL A 85 -8.67 -9.03 11.04
CA VAL A 85 -9.13 -9.75 9.84
C VAL A 85 -9.69 -8.75 8.82
N PRO A 86 -8.87 -8.29 7.84
CA PRO A 86 -9.31 -7.39 6.79
C PRO A 86 -10.42 -7.99 5.93
N GLN A 87 -11.53 -7.25 5.77
CA GLN A 87 -12.50 -7.57 4.73
C GLN A 87 -12.05 -7.01 3.37
N PRO A 88 -12.26 -7.73 2.25
CA PRO A 88 -12.04 -7.17 0.92
C PRO A 88 -12.96 -5.98 0.67
N ALA A 89 -12.42 -4.88 0.16
CA ALA A 89 -13.22 -3.72 -0.26
C ALA A 89 -13.89 -3.90 -1.64
N GLY A 90 -13.56 -4.99 -2.35
CA GLY A 90 -14.10 -5.31 -3.66
C GLY A 90 -13.56 -6.64 -4.19
N PRO A 91 -13.99 -7.06 -5.40
CA PRO A 91 -13.50 -8.28 -6.05
C PRO A 91 -11.98 -8.21 -6.23
N ARG A 92 -11.26 -9.25 -5.82
CA ARG A 92 -9.83 -9.41 -6.10
C ARG A 92 -9.69 -10.40 -7.26
N CYS A 93 -9.72 -9.89 -8.48
CA CYS A 93 -9.60 -10.70 -9.69
C CYS A 93 -8.13 -10.83 -10.09
N ALA A 94 -7.64 -12.06 -10.20
CA ALA A 94 -6.34 -12.35 -10.79
C ALA A 94 -6.54 -12.75 -12.26
N HIS A 95 -5.96 -11.99 -13.20
CA HIS A 95 -5.95 -12.34 -14.61
C HIS A 95 -4.72 -13.21 -14.89
N ILE A 96 -4.93 -14.52 -15.02
CA ILE A 96 -3.87 -15.49 -15.30
C ILE A 96 -3.97 -15.88 -16.78
N ARG A 97 -2.87 -15.70 -17.51
CA ARG A 97 -2.72 -16.08 -18.92
C ARG A 97 -1.42 -16.87 -19.08
N VAL A 98 -1.38 -17.74 -20.08
CA VAL A 98 -0.21 -18.55 -20.42
C VAL A 98 0.28 -18.09 -21.79
N PRO A 99 1.59 -17.80 -21.97
CA PRO A 99 2.13 -17.45 -23.27
C PRO A 99 2.08 -18.63 -24.23
N GLU A 100 2.30 -18.36 -25.52
CA GLU A 100 2.38 -19.42 -26.53
C GLU A 100 3.48 -20.44 -26.18
N PRO A 101 3.17 -21.75 -26.08
CA PRO A 101 4.13 -22.77 -25.71
C PRO A 101 5.35 -22.81 -26.64
N LEU A 102 6.54 -23.00 -26.06
CA LEU A 102 7.79 -23.19 -26.81
C LEU A 102 8.27 -24.64 -26.71
N GLY A 103 8.28 -25.35 -27.83
CA GLY A 103 8.78 -26.72 -27.90
C GLY A 103 10.31 -26.78 -27.94
N LEU A 104 10.95 -26.93 -26.77
CA LEU A 104 12.42 -26.96 -26.67
C LEU A 104 13.08 -28.05 -27.53
N HIS A 105 12.41 -29.20 -27.70
CA HIS A 105 12.90 -30.32 -28.51
C HIS A 105 13.01 -30.01 -30.01
N ALA A 106 12.31 -28.98 -30.49
CA ALA A 106 12.26 -28.58 -31.89
C ALA A 106 12.77 -27.15 -32.11
N HIS A 107 13.30 -26.49 -31.06
CA HIS A 107 13.76 -25.12 -31.16
C HIS A 107 15.09 -25.06 -31.92
N PRO A 108 15.17 -24.35 -33.06
CA PRO A 108 16.42 -24.18 -33.77
C PRO A 108 17.28 -23.15 -33.04
N GLY A 109 18.47 -23.54 -32.58
CA GLY A 109 19.41 -22.63 -31.93
C GLY A 109 19.91 -23.13 -30.58
N SER A 110 20.46 -22.21 -29.81
CA SER A 110 20.97 -22.50 -28.46
C SER A 110 19.85 -22.45 -27.41
N ILE A 111 20.16 -22.93 -26.20
CA ILE A 111 19.25 -22.81 -25.04
C ILE A 111 19.02 -21.33 -24.69
N ASP A 112 20.03 -20.47 -24.85
CA ASP A 112 19.92 -19.04 -24.56
C ASP A 112 18.94 -18.36 -25.52
N ASP A 113 18.95 -18.75 -26.80
CA ASP A 113 17.98 -18.27 -27.79
C ASP A 113 16.55 -18.70 -27.42
N ALA A 114 16.38 -19.94 -26.95
CA ALA A 114 15.10 -20.46 -26.49
C ALA A 114 14.57 -19.69 -25.26
N LEU A 115 15.46 -19.34 -24.31
CA LEU A 115 15.11 -18.55 -23.13
C LEU A 115 14.74 -17.10 -23.50
N ALA A 116 15.49 -16.50 -24.42
CA ALA A 116 15.18 -15.17 -24.94
C ALA A 116 13.81 -15.13 -25.63
N GLU A 117 13.51 -16.15 -26.44
CA GLU A 117 12.21 -16.28 -27.11
C GLU A 117 11.06 -16.53 -26.12
N LEU A 118 11.27 -17.37 -25.10
CA LEU A 118 10.29 -17.57 -24.04
C LEU A 118 10.01 -16.25 -23.30
N HIS A 119 11.05 -15.50 -22.94
CA HIS A 119 10.92 -14.21 -22.28
C HIS A 119 10.17 -13.21 -23.16
N ARG A 120 10.49 -13.15 -24.46
CA ARG A 120 9.77 -12.31 -25.44
C ARG A 120 8.28 -12.62 -25.46
N ARG A 121 7.90 -13.90 -25.54
CA ARG A 121 6.48 -14.34 -25.55
C ARG A 121 5.76 -14.04 -24.23
N MET A 122 6.44 -14.22 -23.11
CA MET A 122 5.91 -13.84 -21.79
C MET A 122 5.65 -12.34 -21.74
N GLN A 123 6.61 -11.53 -22.18
CA GLN A 123 6.48 -10.08 -22.19
C GLN A 123 5.36 -9.61 -23.14
N GLU A 124 5.24 -10.22 -24.32
CA GLU A 124 4.15 -9.95 -25.27
C GLU A 124 2.77 -10.26 -24.66
N THR A 125 2.64 -11.40 -23.99
CA THR A 125 1.38 -11.78 -23.30
C THR A 125 1.02 -10.80 -22.19
N ILE A 126 2.01 -10.34 -21.42
CA ILE A 126 1.81 -9.30 -20.39
C ILE A 126 1.35 -8.00 -21.05
N SER A 127 2.05 -7.54 -22.08
CA SER A 127 1.73 -6.29 -22.78
C SER A 127 0.32 -6.31 -23.38
N THR A 128 -0.08 -7.41 -24.02
CA THR A 128 -1.44 -7.57 -24.56
C THR A 128 -2.48 -7.59 -23.45
N THR A 129 -2.23 -8.29 -22.35
CA THR A 129 -3.15 -8.31 -21.20
C THR A 129 -3.34 -6.91 -20.61
N VAL A 130 -2.26 -6.14 -20.48
CA VAL A 130 -2.32 -4.74 -20.01
C VAL A 130 -3.13 -3.89 -20.98
N ALA A 131 -2.88 -4.00 -22.28
CA ALA A 131 -3.63 -3.25 -23.30
C ALA A 131 -5.12 -3.60 -23.32
N GLU A 132 -5.49 -4.86 -23.17
CA GLU A 132 -6.89 -5.29 -23.04
C GLU A 132 -7.56 -4.70 -21.79
N LEU A 133 -6.86 -4.71 -20.66
CA LEU A 133 -7.35 -4.12 -19.41
C LEU A 133 -7.50 -2.59 -19.52
N GLU A 134 -6.56 -1.90 -20.16
CA GLU A 134 -6.64 -0.47 -20.46
C GLU A 134 -7.83 -0.16 -21.37
N ALA A 135 -8.02 -0.92 -22.45
CA ALA A 135 -9.14 -0.75 -23.37
C ALA A 135 -10.51 -1.00 -22.69
N ALA A 136 -10.57 -1.91 -21.73
CA ALA A 136 -11.75 -2.15 -20.90
C ALA A 136 -11.98 -1.05 -19.83
N GLY A 137 -11.09 -0.05 -19.72
CA GLY A 137 -11.18 1.03 -18.74
C GLY A 137 -10.81 0.60 -17.31
N SER A 138 -10.03 -0.47 -17.16
CA SER A 138 -9.78 -1.14 -15.88
C SER A 138 -8.76 -0.40 -14.99
N PHE A 139 -8.00 0.55 -15.54
CA PHE A 139 -7.04 1.34 -14.78
C PHE A 139 -7.63 2.68 -14.37
N ILE A 140 -8.07 2.76 -13.12
CA ILE A 140 -8.57 4.00 -12.54
C ILE A 140 -7.43 4.68 -11.78
N PHE A 141 -7.10 5.90 -12.19
CA PHE A 141 -6.17 6.76 -11.50
C PHE A 141 -6.90 7.95 -10.90
N TYR A 142 -6.52 8.32 -9.69
CA TYR A 142 -7.04 9.50 -9.02
C TYR A 142 -5.90 10.49 -8.72
N PRO A 143 -6.18 11.81 -8.71
CA PRO A 143 -5.23 12.78 -8.17
C PRO A 143 -4.83 12.38 -6.75
N ASN A 144 -3.53 12.38 -6.47
CA ASN A 144 -3.06 12.04 -5.14
C ASN A 144 -3.35 13.20 -4.16
N PRO A 145 -4.20 13.02 -3.14
CA PRO A 145 -4.50 14.09 -2.18
C PRO A 145 -3.33 14.44 -1.26
N PHE A 146 -2.29 13.60 -1.21
CA PHE A 146 -1.07 13.81 -0.43
C PHE A 146 0.07 14.41 -1.25
N TYR A 147 -0.10 14.53 -2.58
CA TYR A 147 0.91 15.10 -3.45
C TYR A 147 0.67 16.60 -3.63
N HIS A 148 1.65 17.41 -3.22
CA HIS A 148 1.65 18.87 -3.23
C HIS A 148 0.43 19.53 -2.56
N ARG A 149 0.65 19.95 -1.31
CA ARG A 149 0.05 21.16 -0.73
C ARG A 149 1.16 22.09 -0.28
#